data_AF-A0A7X9KYA6-F1
#
_entry.id   AF-A0A7X9KYA6-F1
#
_cell.length_a   1.000
_cell.length_b   1.000
_cell.length_c   1.000
_cell.angle_alpha   90.00
_cell.angle_beta   90.00
_cell.angle_gamma   90.00
#
_symmetry.space_group_name_H-M   'P 1'
#
loop_
_entity.id
_entity.type
_entity.pdbx_description
1 polymer ?
#
loop_
_entity_poly.entity_id
_entity_poly.type
_entity_poly.pdbx_seq_one_letter_code
_entity_poly.pdbx_strand_id
1 'polypeptide(L)'
;MTAAQMLKIIEGSKPKYNDRYKYALENALKLLLNRKAFSYNKDDDAQYKNYRAKAIREGKIAMEDTLGQAASLSGGLSNSYAVSAAQQQYNNNLNQLQNIIPQLYAKALERYKLEGEKLQGNVNNYLTLQNNDIKAFEKQLSAWQKDRSYYLSKAKQEAAEAEKRAKYSRGGGTTKQKRKARFRDKLFSLLERQRLKR
;
A
#
# COMPACT_ATOMS: atom_id res chain seq x y z
N MET A 1 24.34 -19.79 30.84
CA MET A 1 23.67 -20.27 29.62
C MET A 1 24.74 -20.77 28.66
N THR A 2 24.64 -21.99 28.13
CA THR A 2 25.64 -22.62 27.23
C THR A 2 25.40 -22.24 25.76
N ALA A 3 26.38 -22.45 24.87
CA ALA A 3 26.18 -22.17 23.44
C ALA A 3 25.09 -23.06 22.82
N ALA A 4 24.94 -24.30 23.31
CA ALA A 4 23.86 -25.20 22.90
C ALA A 4 22.47 -24.68 23.32
N GLN A 5 22.35 -24.06 24.50
CA GLN A 5 21.10 -23.44 24.95
C GLN A 5 20.76 -22.21 24.07
N MET A 6 21.75 -21.38 23.75
CA MET A 6 21.57 -20.22 22.87
C MET A 6 21.18 -20.62 21.43
N LEU A 7 21.79 -21.69 20.90
CA LEU A 7 21.44 -22.23 19.59
C LEU A 7 19.95 -22.63 19.55
N LYS A 8 19.46 -23.33 20.57
CA LYS A 8 18.04 -23.73 20.65
C LYS A 8 17.09 -22.53 20.68
N ILE A 9 17.46 -21.47 21.41
CA ILE A 9 16.69 -20.22 21.44
C ILE A 9 16.63 -19.59 20.04
N ILE A 10 17.78 -19.47 19.37
CA ILE A 10 17.86 -18.88 18.03
C ILE A 10 17.07 -19.72 17.02
N GLU A 11 17.19 -21.04 17.05
CA GLU A 11 16.43 -21.91 16.14
C GLU A 11 14.91 -21.73 16.30
N GLY A 12 14.44 -21.50 17.53
CA GLY A 12 13.04 -21.17 17.82
C GLY A 12 12.62 -19.76 17.36
N SER A 13 13.56 -18.83 17.21
CA SER A 13 13.30 -17.45 16.79
C SER A 13 13.44 -17.22 15.29
N LYS A 14 13.34 -18.27 14.46
CA LYS A 14 13.44 -18.15 13.01
C LYS A 14 12.37 -17.18 12.48
N PRO A 15 12.75 -16.10 11.78
CA PRO A 15 11.77 -15.15 11.26
C PRO A 15 10.90 -15.82 10.20
N LYS A 16 9.62 -15.44 10.19
CA LYS A 16 8.64 -15.86 9.17
C LYS A 16 8.17 -14.64 8.41
N TYR A 17 8.08 -14.76 7.09
CA TYR A 17 7.50 -13.72 6.27
C TYR A 17 5.98 -13.77 6.37
N ASN A 18 5.37 -12.61 6.60
CA ASN A 18 3.93 -12.43 6.54
C ASN A 18 3.65 -11.26 5.60
N ASP A 19 3.03 -11.54 4.46
CA ASP A 19 2.70 -10.53 3.47
C ASP A 19 1.50 -9.69 3.93
N ARG A 20 1.78 -8.51 4.46
CA ARG A 20 0.78 -7.58 4.99
C ARG A 20 -0.04 -6.90 3.89
N TYR A 21 0.48 -6.86 2.67
CA TYR A 21 -0.09 -6.08 1.57
C TYR A 21 -0.79 -6.94 0.53
N LYS A 22 -0.66 -8.28 0.60
CA LYS A 22 -1.31 -9.24 -0.30
C LYS A 22 -2.75 -8.85 -0.67
N TYR A 23 -3.64 -8.74 0.32
CA TYR A 23 -5.05 -8.45 0.06
C TYR A 23 -5.27 -7.05 -0.52
N ALA A 24 -4.50 -6.06 -0.08
CA ALA A 24 -4.62 -4.70 -0.57
C ALA A 24 -4.17 -4.60 -2.04
N LEU A 25 -3.07 -5.28 -2.39
CA LEU A 25 -2.55 -5.37 -3.74
C LEU A 25 -3.51 -6.13 -4.66
N GLU A 26 -4.03 -7.29 -4.22
CA GLU A 26 -5.04 -8.07 -4.96
C GLU A 26 -6.29 -7.24 -5.24
N ASN A 27 -6.79 -6.51 -4.24
CA ASN A 27 -7.96 -5.64 -4.41
C ASN A 27 -7.68 -4.48 -5.36
N ALA A 28 -6.52 -3.82 -5.24
CA ALA A 28 -6.14 -2.72 -6.13
C ALA A 28 -5.99 -3.20 -7.59
N LEU A 29 -5.35 -4.35 -7.80
CA LEU A 29 -5.26 -5.00 -9.11
C LEU A 29 -6.63 -5.36 -9.66
N LYS A 30 -7.51 -5.93 -8.83
CA LYS A 30 -8.87 -6.28 -9.24
C LYS A 30 -9.65 -5.04 -9.71
N LEU A 31 -9.56 -3.92 -8.99
CA LEU A 31 -10.20 -2.67 -9.39
C LEU A 31 -9.62 -2.12 -10.71
N LEU A 32 -8.30 -2.19 -10.88
CA LEU A 32 -7.64 -1.73 -12.11
C LEU A 32 -8.00 -2.61 -13.32
N LEU A 33 -8.01 -3.93 -13.16
CA LEU A 33 -8.27 -4.89 -14.24
C LEU A 33 -9.75 -4.96 -14.62
N ASN A 34 -10.66 -4.76 -13.67
CA ASN A 34 -12.10 -4.76 -13.93
C ASN A 34 -12.67 -3.37 -14.22
N ARG A 35 -11.80 -2.40 -14.58
CA ARG A 35 -12.26 -1.06 -14.95
C ARG A 35 -13.08 -1.14 -16.22
N LYS A 36 -14.30 -0.61 -16.17
CA LYS A 36 -15.18 -0.53 -17.35
C LYS A 36 -14.53 0.39 -18.38
N ALA A 37 -14.71 0.08 -19.66
CA ALA A 37 -14.33 0.98 -20.73
C ALA A 37 -15.01 2.34 -20.56
N PHE A 38 -14.32 3.40 -21.00
CA PHE A 38 -14.90 4.73 -20.96
C PHE A 38 -16.17 4.79 -21.80
N SER A 39 -17.21 5.35 -21.22
CA SER A 39 -18.48 5.64 -21.89
C SER A 39 -19.03 6.94 -21.32
N TYR A 40 -19.61 7.76 -22.19
CA TYR A 40 -20.23 9.02 -21.80
C TYR A 40 -21.64 9.09 -22.36
N ASN A 41 -22.62 9.23 -21.47
CA ASN A 41 -24.01 9.50 -21.81
C ASN A 41 -24.40 10.87 -21.25
N LYS A 42 -24.68 11.83 -22.15
CA LYS A 42 -25.15 13.17 -21.77
C LYS A 42 -26.45 13.13 -20.96
N ASP A 43 -27.33 12.15 -21.21
CA ASP A 43 -28.64 12.07 -20.58
C ASP A 43 -28.56 11.52 -19.15
N ASP A 44 -27.41 10.96 -18.76
CA ASP A 44 -27.12 10.57 -17.38
C ASP A 44 -26.29 11.63 -16.64
N ASP A 45 -25.62 12.54 -17.36
CA ASP A 45 -24.79 13.58 -16.78
C ASP A 45 -25.62 14.67 -16.07
N ALA A 46 -25.43 14.80 -14.75
CA ALA A 46 -26.13 15.78 -13.93
C ALA A 46 -25.82 17.24 -14.31
N GLN A 47 -24.60 17.54 -14.76
CA GLN A 47 -24.23 18.88 -15.23
C GLN A 47 -24.98 19.20 -16.51
N TYR A 48 -25.03 18.27 -17.47
CA TYR A 48 -25.82 18.45 -18.69
C TYR A 48 -27.30 18.67 -18.38
N LYS A 49 -27.89 17.88 -17.48
CA LYS A 49 -29.27 18.07 -17.02
C LYS A 49 -29.51 19.47 -16.45
N ASN A 50 -28.58 19.98 -15.64
CA ASN A 50 -28.66 21.32 -15.08
C ASN A 50 -28.56 22.40 -16.16
N TYR A 51 -27.63 22.29 -17.12
CA TYR A 51 -27.53 23.22 -18.24
C TYR A 51 -28.81 23.21 -19.10
N ARG A 52 -29.38 22.02 -19.35
CA ARG A 52 -30.63 21.85 -20.08
C ARG A 52 -31.79 22.53 -19.38
N ALA A 53 -31.97 22.27 -18.09
CA ALA A 53 -33.02 22.89 -17.29
C ALA A 53 -32.89 24.42 -17.25
N LYS A 54 -31.65 24.93 -17.15
CA LYS A 54 -31.36 26.36 -17.17
C LYS A 54 -31.74 27.00 -18.51
N ALA A 55 -31.27 26.47 -19.63
CA ALA A 55 -31.56 27.05 -20.94
C ALA A 55 -33.05 27.02 -21.30
N ILE A 56 -33.78 25.96 -20.89
CA ILE A 56 -35.25 25.91 -21.07
C ILE A 56 -35.92 27.00 -20.25
N ARG A 57 -35.51 27.20 -18.99
CA ARG A 57 -36.06 28.24 -18.12
C ARG A 57 -35.78 29.64 -18.67
N GLU A 58 -34.53 29.92 -19.03
CA GLU A 58 -34.12 31.22 -19.57
C GLU A 58 -34.77 31.49 -20.94
N GLY A 59 -34.91 30.45 -21.77
CA GLY A 59 -35.66 30.54 -23.01
C GLY A 59 -37.12 30.91 -22.79
N LYS A 60 -37.80 30.28 -21.82
CA LYS A 60 -39.19 30.63 -21.48
C LYS A 60 -39.32 32.07 -20.99
N ILE A 61 -38.46 32.49 -20.06
CA ILE A 61 -38.46 33.86 -19.54
C ILE A 61 -38.23 34.87 -20.68
N ALA A 62 -37.24 34.63 -21.55
CA ALA A 62 -36.98 35.51 -22.69
C ALA A 62 -38.15 35.58 -23.67
N MET A 63 -38.86 34.47 -23.90
CA MET A 63 -40.08 34.47 -24.71
C MET A 63 -41.19 35.29 -24.05
N GLU A 64 -41.44 35.07 -22.75
CA GLU A 64 -42.44 35.81 -21.98
C GLU A 64 -42.16 37.32 -21.98
N ASP A 65 -40.91 37.71 -21.76
CA ASP A 65 -40.48 39.12 -21.79
C ASP A 65 -40.64 39.75 -23.18
N THR A 66 -40.24 39.05 -24.25
CA THR A 66 -40.35 39.55 -25.62
C THR A 66 -41.81 39.72 -26.04
N LEU A 67 -42.67 38.75 -25.70
CA LEU A 67 -44.10 38.81 -26.00
C LEU A 67 -44.80 39.87 -25.16
N GLY A 68 -44.45 40.01 -23.88
CA GLY A 68 -44.99 41.05 -23.00
C GLY A 68 -44.62 42.46 -23.46
N GLN A 69 -43.36 42.68 -23.85
CA GLN A 69 -42.92 43.95 -24.43
C GLN A 69 -43.64 44.26 -25.74
N ALA A 70 -43.79 43.27 -26.62
CA ALA A 70 -44.49 43.45 -27.89
C ALA A 70 -45.97 43.76 -27.71
N ALA A 71 -46.65 43.08 -26.78
CA ALA A 71 -48.05 43.34 -26.45
C ALA A 71 -48.24 44.74 -25.84
N SER A 72 -47.31 45.19 -25.00
CA SER A 72 -47.31 46.57 -24.47
C SER A 72 -47.20 47.62 -25.57
N LEU A 73 -46.31 47.40 -26.55
CA LEU A 73 -46.09 48.32 -27.68
C LEU A 73 -47.25 48.36 -28.69
N SER A 74 -47.99 47.26 -28.85
CA SER A 74 -49.07 47.12 -29.84
C SER A 74 -50.49 47.32 -29.28
N GLY A 75 -50.62 47.62 -27.97
CA GLY A 75 -51.94 47.75 -27.32
C GLY A 75 -52.65 46.43 -27.06
N GLY A 76 -51.91 45.33 -26.89
CA GLY A 76 -52.43 43.99 -26.57
C GLY A 76 -52.46 43.03 -27.76
N LEU A 77 -52.09 43.46 -28.96
CA LEU A 77 -52.06 42.61 -30.15
C LEU A 77 -50.72 41.86 -30.26
N SER A 78 -50.75 40.53 -30.20
CA SER A 78 -49.55 39.72 -30.45
C SER A 78 -48.97 40.00 -31.84
N ASN A 79 -47.70 40.42 -31.90
CA ASN A 79 -46.99 40.67 -33.15
C ASN A 79 -46.24 39.40 -33.58
N SER A 80 -46.44 38.97 -34.83
CA SER A 80 -45.73 37.82 -35.43
C SER A 80 -44.21 37.98 -35.42
N TYR A 81 -43.69 39.21 -35.50
CA TYR A 81 -42.26 39.49 -35.37
C TYR A 81 -41.71 39.17 -33.97
N ALA A 82 -42.46 39.49 -32.92
CA ALA A 82 -42.05 39.23 -31.56
C ALA A 82 -42.02 37.73 -31.26
N VAL A 83 -42.98 36.98 -31.80
CA VAL A 83 -43.00 35.51 -31.74
C VAL A 83 -41.77 34.93 -32.46
N SER A 84 -41.44 35.44 -33.64
CA SER A 84 -40.27 34.97 -34.42
C SER A 84 -38.94 35.24 -33.70
N ALA A 85 -38.75 36.46 -33.18
CA ALA A 85 -37.54 36.82 -32.42
C ALA A 85 -37.39 36.01 -31.12
N ALA A 86 -38.49 35.81 -30.40
CA ALA A 86 -38.54 34.96 -29.20
C ALA A 86 -38.16 33.51 -29.52
N GLN A 87 -38.67 32.96 -30.63
CA GLN A 87 -38.35 31.61 -31.09
C GLN A 87 -36.87 31.49 -31.51
N GLN A 88 -36.32 32.51 -32.16
CA GLN A 88 -34.91 32.55 -32.54
C GLN A 88 -34.00 32.54 -31.30
N GLN A 89 -34.32 33.33 -30.28
CA GLN A 89 -33.57 33.36 -29.03
C GLN A 89 -33.65 32.03 -28.27
N TYR A 90 -34.83 31.40 -28.24
CA TYR A 90 -35.01 30.06 -27.68
C TYR A 90 -34.12 29.02 -28.40
N ASN A 91 -34.12 29.04 -29.73
CA ASN A 91 -33.27 28.14 -30.53
C ASN A 91 -31.78 28.39 -30.29
N ASN A 92 -31.36 29.66 -30.14
CA ASN A 92 -29.98 30.00 -29.80
C ASN A 92 -29.55 29.42 -28.44
N ASN A 93 -30.39 29.49 -27.42
CA ASN A 93 -30.12 28.90 -26.10
C ASN A 93 -29.96 27.37 -26.19
N LEU A 94 -30.73 26.70 -27.04
CA LEU A 94 -30.58 25.27 -27.30
C LEU A 94 -29.29 24.93 -28.07
N ASN A 95 -28.86 25.79 -28.99
CA ASN A 95 -27.59 25.61 -29.72
C ASN A 95 -26.38 25.74 -28.78
N GLN A 96 -26.41 26.68 -27.83
CA GLN A 96 -25.35 26.80 -26.81
C GLN A 96 -25.22 25.52 -25.95
N LEU A 97 -26.33 24.82 -25.73
CA LEU A 97 -26.37 23.53 -25.06
C LEU A 97 -25.71 22.39 -25.85
N GLN A 98 -25.74 22.45 -27.18
CA GLN A 98 -25.01 21.48 -28.00
C GLN A 98 -23.50 21.73 -27.91
N ASN A 99 -23.10 23.00 -27.83
CA ASN A 99 -21.69 23.40 -27.76
C ASN A 99 -20.98 23.01 -26.45
N ILE A 100 -21.73 22.73 -25.37
CA ILE A 100 -21.14 22.28 -24.10
C ILE A 100 -20.93 20.76 -24.02
N ILE A 101 -21.59 19.98 -24.89
CA ILE A 101 -21.47 18.51 -24.90
C ILE A 101 -20.01 18.05 -25.08
N PRO A 102 -19.22 18.60 -26.04
CA PRO A 102 -17.81 18.24 -26.19
C PRO A 102 -16.98 18.54 -24.93
N GLN A 103 -17.28 19.63 -24.22
CA GLN A 103 -16.56 20.00 -23.01
C GLN A 103 -16.86 19.05 -21.86
N LEU A 104 -18.13 18.67 -21.68
CA LEU A 104 -18.52 17.68 -20.67
C LEU A 104 -17.92 16.30 -20.98
N TYR A 105 -17.91 15.89 -22.26
CA TYR A 105 -17.23 14.68 -22.70
C TYR A 105 -15.73 14.71 -22.36
N ALA A 106 -15.04 15.80 -22.71
CA ALA A 106 -13.61 15.96 -22.42
C ALA A 106 -13.31 15.87 -20.91
N LYS A 107 -14.13 16.53 -20.09
CA LYS A 107 -14.03 16.48 -18.62
C LYS A 107 -14.31 15.09 -18.06
N ALA A 108 -15.30 14.37 -18.59
CA ALA A 108 -15.58 12.99 -18.21
C ALA A 108 -14.42 12.06 -18.57
N LEU A 109 -13.84 12.25 -19.76
CA LEU A 109 -12.67 11.49 -20.22
C LEU A 109 -11.45 11.78 -19.34
N GLU A 110 -11.20 13.03 -18.98
CA GLU A 110 -10.12 13.42 -18.07
C GLU A 110 -10.29 12.75 -16.70
N ARG A 111 -11.48 12.83 -16.11
CA ARG A 111 -11.79 12.15 -14.83
C ARG A 111 -11.54 10.65 -14.91
N TYR A 112 -11.98 10.01 -16.00
CA TYR A 112 -11.74 8.59 -16.23
C TYR A 112 -10.25 8.25 -16.33
N LYS A 113 -9.44 9.09 -16.99
CA LYS A 113 -7.99 8.92 -17.07
C LYS A 113 -7.34 9.05 -15.69
N LEU A 114 -7.66 10.11 -14.95
CA LEU A 114 -7.15 10.37 -13.60
C LEU A 114 -7.50 9.24 -12.63
N GLU A 115 -8.70 8.68 -12.69
CA GLU A 115 -9.08 7.52 -11.89
C GLU A 115 -8.21 6.30 -12.22
N GLY A 116 -7.96 6.06 -13.52
CA GLY A 116 -7.06 5.01 -13.97
C GLY A 116 -5.63 5.17 -13.46
N GLU A 117 -5.08 6.38 -13.57
CA GLU A 117 -3.76 6.73 -13.07
C GLU A 117 -3.66 6.54 -11.56
N LYS A 118 -4.70 6.94 -10.81
CA LYS A 118 -4.78 6.73 -9.36
C LYS A 118 -4.78 5.25 -9.00
N LEU A 119 -5.56 4.42 -9.70
CA LEU A 119 -5.59 2.97 -9.48
C LEU A 119 -4.21 2.33 -9.75
N GLN A 120 -3.56 2.72 -10.84
CA GLN A 120 -2.21 2.27 -11.16
C GLN A 120 -1.19 2.74 -10.09
N GLY A 121 -1.30 3.99 -9.63
CA GLY A 121 -0.49 4.54 -8.55
C GLY A 121 -0.67 3.75 -7.25
N ASN A 122 -1.89 3.35 -6.89
CA ASN A 122 -2.15 2.51 -5.73
C ASN A 122 -1.46 1.14 -5.84
N VAL A 123 -1.56 0.48 -7.01
CA VAL A 123 -0.87 -0.80 -7.26
C VAL A 123 0.63 -0.64 -7.08
N ASN A 124 1.23 0.39 -7.69
CA ASN A 124 2.66 0.65 -7.58
C ASN A 124 3.08 0.91 -6.13
N ASN A 125 2.30 1.69 -5.38
CA ASN A 125 2.57 1.95 -3.96
C ASN A 125 2.56 0.66 -3.13
N TYR A 126 1.56 -0.22 -3.31
CA TYR A 126 1.51 -1.49 -2.60
C TYR A 126 2.68 -2.42 -2.97
N LEU A 127 3.08 -2.46 -4.25
CA LEU A 127 4.27 -3.20 -4.67
C LEU A 127 5.54 -2.66 -4.02
N THR A 128 5.71 -1.33 -3.95
CA THR A 128 6.85 -0.71 -3.27
C THR A 128 6.89 -1.08 -1.78
N LEU A 129 5.75 -1.02 -1.10
CA LEU A 129 5.64 -1.38 0.32
C LEU A 129 5.96 -2.87 0.54
N GLN A 130 5.40 -3.76 -0.27
CA GLN A 130 5.67 -5.20 -0.21
C GLN A 130 7.15 -5.51 -0.45
N ASN A 131 7.77 -4.87 -1.44
CA ASN A 131 9.20 -5.02 -1.71
C ASN A 131 10.08 -4.56 -0.55
N ASN A 132 9.69 -3.48 0.14
CA ASN A 132 10.41 -3.02 1.33
C ASN A 132 10.28 -4.01 2.49
N ASP A 133 9.09 -4.58 2.70
CA ASP A 133 8.85 -5.62 3.71
C ASP A 133 9.65 -6.90 3.42
N ILE A 134 9.73 -7.32 2.15
CA ILE A 134 10.55 -8.46 1.73
C ILE A 134 12.02 -8.19 2.04
N LYS A 135 12.56 -7.03 1.66
CA LYS A 135 13.96 -6.65 1.97
C LYS A 135 14.24 -6.63 3.47
N ALA A 136 13.30 -6.11 4.27
CA ALA A 136 13.42 -6.11 5.72
C ALA A 136 13.43 -7.54 6.29
N PHE A 137 12.56 -8.41 5.78
CA PHE A 137 12.52 -9.82 6.14
C PHE A 137 13.81 -10.55 5.75
N GLU A 138 14.33 -10.34 4.55
CA GLU A 138 15.60 -10.92 4.08
C GLU A 138 16.77 -10.51 5.00
N LYS A 139 16.81 -9.24 5.42
CA LYS A 139 17.80 -8.75 6.37
C LYS A 139 17.69 -9.46 7.73
N GLN A 140 16.47 -9.63 8.25
CA GLN A 140 16.22 -10.36 9.50
C GLN A 140 16.62 -11.84 9.38
N LEU A 141 16.28 -12.47 8.26
CA LEU A 141 16.64 -13.86 7.97
C LEU A 141 18.16 -14.04 7.87
N SER A 142 18.86 -13.11 7.21
CA SER A 142 20.32 -13.11 7.13
C SER A 142 20.97 -12.96 8.50
N ALA A 143 20.47 -12.03 9.33
CA ALA A 143 20.97 -11.87 10.71
C ALA A 143 20.76 -13.15 11.53
N TRP A 144 19.57 -13.74 11.48
CA TRP A 144 19.26 -15.01 12.14
C TRP A 144 20.18 -16.15 11.68
N GLN A 145 20.46 -16.26 10.38
CA GLN A 145 21.37 -17.28 9.83
C GLN A 145 22.81 -17.11 10.36
N LYS A 146 23.28 -15.85 10.48
CA LYS A 146 24.60 -15.54 11.04
C LYS A 146 24.68 -15.94 12.51
N ASP A 147 23.71 -15.56 13.31
CA ASP A 147 23.66 -15.91 14.74
C ASP A 147 23.60 -17.43 14.92
N ARG A 148 22.72 -18.11 14.19
CA ARG A 148 22.61 -19.57 14.22
C ARG A 148 23.96 -20.23 13.89
N SER A 149 24.64 -19.77 12.85
CA SER A 149 25.94 -20.33 12.42
C SER A 149 27.04 -20.11 13.47
N TYR A 150 27.04 -18.93 14.10
CA TYR A 150 27.96 -18.59 15.18
C TYR A 150 27.77 -19.51 16.39
N TYR A 151 26.55 -19.64 16.91
CA TYR A 151 26.28 -20.48 18.08
C TYR A 151 26.39 -21.97 17.78
N LEU A 152 26.10 -22.41 16.57
CA LEU A 152 26.37 -23.78 16.13
C LEU A 152 27.86 -24.10 16.18
N SER A 153 28.70 -23.18 15.67
CA SER A 153 30.15 -23.35 15.68
C SER A 153 30.70 -23.38 17.12
N LYS A 154 30.21 -22.48 17.97
CA LYS A 154 30.59 -22.43 19.38
C LYS A 154 30.13 -23.66 20.16
N ALA A 155 28.92 -24.15 19.94
CA ALA A 155 28.41 -25.37 20.57
C ALA A 155 29.25 -26.61 20.19
N LYS A 156 29.67 -26.71 18.91
CA LYS A 156 30.60 -27.76 18.46
C LYS A 156 31.96 -27.68 19.16
N GLN A 157 32.50 -26.48 19.34
CA GLN A 157 33.75 -26.26 20.06
C GLN A 157 33.63 -26.65 21.54
N GLU A 158 32.58 -26.18 22.23
CA GLU A 158 32.31 -26.52 23.64
C GLU A 158 32.17 -28.05 23.84
N ALA A 159 31.47 -28.72 22.93
CA ALA A 159 31.32 -30.18 22.95
C ALA A 159 32.68 -30.91 22.77
N ALA A 160 33.50 -30.47 21.80
CA ALA A 160 34.81 -31.06 21.55
C ALA A 160 35.78 -30.84 22.73
N GLU A 161 35.73 -29.67 23.38
CA GLU A 161 36.51 -29.41 24.59
C GLU A 161 36.05 -30.26 25.77
N ALA A 162 34.74 -30.42 25.96
CA ALA A 162 34.18 -31.28 27.00
C ALA A 162 34.61 -32.74 26.79
N GLU A 163 34.60 -33.22 25.55
CA GLU A 163 35.07 -34.57 25.21
C GLU A 163 36.56 -34.75 25.51
N LYS A 164 37.40 -33.76 25.13
CA LYS A 164 38.83 -33.77 25.47
C LYS A 164 39.03 -33.82 26.99
N ARG A 165 38.34 -32.97 27.76
CA ARG A 165 38.39 -32.96 29.23
C ARG A 165 37.99 -34.31 29.82
N ALA A 166 36.91 -34.91 29.32
CA ALA A 166 36.44 -36.22 29.75
C ALA A 166 37.45 -37.35 29.46
N LYS A 167 38.11 -37.34 28.29
CA LYS A 167 39.19 -38.29 27.95
C LYS A 167 40.39 -38.16 28.90
N TYR A 168 40.77 -36.93 29.26
CA TYR A 168 41.86 -36.71 30.23
C TYR A 168 41.50 -37.18 31.65
N SER A 169 40.24 -37.00 32.06
CA SER A 169 39.73 -37.46 33.36
C SER A 169 39.65 -39.00 33.43
N ARG A 170 39.21 -39.67 32.36
CA ARG A 170 39.11 -41.15 32.26
C ARG A 170 40.45 -41.88 32.01
N GLY A 171 41.58 -41.19 32.15
CA GLY A 171 42.90 -41.84 32.14
C GLY A 171 43.58 -41.98 30.77
N GLY A 172 43.02 -41.45 29.69
CA GLY A 172 43.54 -41.58 28.32
C GLY A 172 44.67 -40.61 27.91
N GLY A 173 45.21 -39.81 28.82
CA GLY A 173 46.29 -38.83 28.53
C GLY A 173 47.69 -39.28 28.96
N THR A 174 48.73 -38.68 28.37
CA THR A 174 50.13 -38.90 28.80
C THR A 174 50.35 -38.40 30.24
N THR A 175 51.31 -38.98 30.98
CA THR A 175 51.56 -38.69 32.41
C THR A 175 51.75 -37.20 32.71
N LYS A 176 52.36 -36.43 31.79
CA LYS A 176 52.57 -34.98 31.91
C LYS A 176 51.26 -34.18 31.81
N GLN A 177 50.33 -34.63 30.97
CA GLN A 177 49.02 -34.01 30.79
C GLN A 177 48.07 -34.31 31.97
N LYS A 178 48.12 -35.54 32.51
CA LYS A 178 47.40 -35.94 33.74
C LYS A 178 47.78 -35.07 34.93
N ARG A 179 49.08 -34.80 35.12
CA ARG A 179 49.59 -33.93 36.18
C ARG A 179 49.09 -32.48 36.06
N LYS A 180 49.07 -31.93 34.83
CA LYS A 180 48.59 -30.56 34.57
C LYS A 180 47.08 -30.40 34.82
N ALA A 181 46.27 -31.41 34.47
CA ALA A 181 44.84 -31.43 34.75
C ALA A 181 44.56 -31.47 36.26
N ARG A 182 45.16 -32.42 36.99
CA ARG A 182 45.02 -32.52 38.46
C ARG A 182 45.45 -31.24 39.18
N PHE A 183 46.48 -30.56 38.68
CA PHE A 183 46.94 -29.29 39.25
C PHE A 183 45.92 -28.16 39.05
N ARG A 184 45.32 -28.04 37.86
CA ARG A 184 44.24 -27.07 37.60
C ARG A 184 43.02 -27.32 38.47
N ASP A 185 42.59 -28.56 38.61
CA ASP A 185 41.42 -28.91 39.43
C ASP A 185 41.67 -28.57 40.91
N LYS A 186 42.90 -28.83 41.40
CA LYS A 186 43.30 -28.47 42.77
C LYS A 186 43.28 -26.96 42.99
N LEU A 187 43.76 -26.17 42.01
CA LEU A 187 43.71 -24.70 42.06
C LEU A 187 42.27 -24.16 42.04
N PHE A 188 41.40 -24.71 41.18
CA PHE A 188 39.99 -24.33 41.15
C PHE A 188 39.30 -24.62 42.50
N SER A 189 39.55 -25.80 43.10
CA SER A 189 38.98 -26.15 44.41
C SER A 189 39.46 -25.23 45.55
N LEU A 190 40.70 -24.71 45.45
CA LEU A 190 41.26 -23.77 46.42
C LEU A 190 40.63 -22.38 46.28
N LEU A 191 40.40 -21.93 45.05
CA LEU A 191 39.75 -20.65 44.75
C LEU A 191 38.26 -20.66 45.14
N GLU A 192 37.55 -21.77 44.92
CA GLU A 192 36.16 -21.93 45.37
C GLU A 192 36.06 -21.93 46.90
N ARG A 193 36.98 -22.61 47.60
CA ARG A 193 37.05 -22.55 49.08
C ARG A 193 37.34 -21.16 49.62
N GLN A 194 38.14 -20.36 48.92
CA GLN A 194 38.38 -18.96 49.31
C GLN A 194 37.17 -18.06 49.05
N ARG A 195 36.36 -18.35 48.02
CA ARG A 195 35.10 -17.63 47.77
C ARG A 195 33.99 -17.98 48.78
N LEU A 196 33.95 -19.20 49.29
CA LEU A 196 32.98 -19.66 50.31
C LEU A 196 33.30 -19.22 51.75
N LYS A 197 34.47 -18.61 51.99
CA LYS A 197 34.91 -18.08 53.30
C LYS A 197 34.84 -16.55 53.39
N ARG A 198 34.24 -15.88 52.41
CA ARG A 198 33.87 -14.45 52.43
C ARG A 198 32.36 -14.35 52.34
#